data_AF-A0A2D5GSH6-F1
#
_entry.id   AF-A0A2D5GSH6-F1
#
_cell.length_a   1.000
_cell.length_b   1.000
_cell.length_c   1.000
_cell.angle_alpha   90.00
_cell.angle_beta   90.00
_cell.angle_gamma   90.00
#
_symmetry.space_group_name_H-M   'P 1'
#
loop_
_entity.id
_entity.type
_entity.pdbx_description
1 polymer ?
#
loop_
_entity_poly.entity_id
_entity_poly.type
_entity_poly.pdbx_seq_one_letter_code
_entity_poly.pdbx_strand_id
1 'polypeptide(L)'
;MDQKDSPELIQQSRSDQTPFAEQICYSPISMTAVTSAGLGVFCILGFIFPTLAWLAIPGVVLGCVALKSIRHYELSGRKLARRGIQLSLVCGTLAPLWHLAWYEIRFHSEALPGYQRVSFGEIVNDRKNFESRMESLLGQDICFKGFAIYAGQGFHKQQFDLYFTQPRGGFGFQPGHREVVSVQLPRGKSWEWNHQPIAVSGKLVRNPDAKSDPEAPQFLLEQSAVFPALTADHFQGPFSARGGC
;
A
#
# COMPACT_ATOMS: atom_id res chain seq x y z
N MET A 1 -92.25 23.69 54.58
CA MET A 1 -92.15 22.26 54.24
C MET A 1 -91.60 22.22 52.83
N ASP A 2 -90.27 22.24 52.76
CA ASP A 2 -89.46 21.05 52.40
C ASP A 2 -89.36 21.01 50.87
N GLN A 3 -88.20 20.91 50.22
CA GLN A 3 -87.03 20.16 50.60
C GLN A 3 -85.82 20.68 49.80
N LYS A 4 -84.72 20.79 50.54
CA LYS A 4 -83.32 20.86 50.12
C LYS A 4 -83.02 19.80 49.05
N ASP A 5 -82.23 20.16 48.03
CA ASP A 5 -81.04 19.39 47.59
C ASP A 5 -80.26 20.15 46.50
N SER A 6 -79.01 20.41 46.82
CA SER A 6 -77.88 20.77 45.96
C SER A 6 -76.74 19.85 46.43
N PRO A 7 -75.60 19.72 45.72
CA PRO A 7 -75.27 19.93 44.31
C PRO A 7 -74.47 18.69 43.80
N GLU A 8 -73.67 18.86 42.75
CA GLU A 8 -72.54 17.98 42.36
C GLU A 8 -72.84 16.72 41.53
N LEU A 9 -71.83 16.39 40.70
CA LEU A 9 -71.63 15.12 40.01
C LEU A 9 -72.39 14.86 38.71
N ILE A 10 -72.23 15.79 37.76
CA ILE A 10 -71.79 15.41 36.40
C ILE A 10 -70.54 16.25 36.11
N GLN A 11 -69.48 16.08 36.90
CA GLN A 11 -68.38 15.18 36.57
C GLN A 11 -68.01 15.25 35.08
N GLN A 12 -67.12 16.20 34.79
CA GLN A 12 -65.94 15.95 33.95
C GLN A 12 -66.24 15.08 32.72
N SER A 13 -66.93 15.65 31.73
CA SER A 13 -66.64 15.29 30.34
C SER A 13 -65.24 15.82 30.04
N ARG A 14 -64.31 15.00 30.51
CA ARG A 14 -62.89 14.88 30.20
C ARG A 14 -62.53 15.67 28.95
N SER A 15 -61.98 16.85 29.20
CA SER A 15 -60.96 17.44 28.36
C SER A 15 -59.76 16.48 28.30
N ASP A 16 -59.91 15.33 27.65
CA ASP A 16 -58.79 14.62 27.01
C ASP A 16 -58.45 15.41 25.73
N GLN A 17 -58.05 16.67 25.93
CA GLN A 17 -57.04 17.24 25.08
C GLN A 17 -55.81 16.39 25.37
N THR A 18 -55.54 15.43 24.49
CA THR A 18 -54.20 14.90 24.34
C THR A 18 -53.43 15.92 23.50
N PRO A 19 -52.58 16.80 24.08
CA PRO A 19 -51.60 17.55 23.30
C PRO A 19 -50.45 16.60 22.93
N PHE A 20 -50.76 15.45 22.36
CA PHE A 20 -49.80 14.42 21.97
C PHE A 20 -49.79 14.14 20.47
N ALA A 21 -50.53 14.93 19.69
CA ALA A 21 -50.15 15.14 18.29
C ALA A 21 -49.05 16.21 18.25
N GLU A 22 -47.93 15.97 18.94
CA GLU A 22 -46.65 16.45 18.44
C GLU A 22 -46.50 15.73 17.10
N GLN A 23 -47.03 16.36 16.06
CA GLN A 23 -47.04 15.84 14.71
C GLN A 23 -45.57 15.79 14.28
N ILE A 24 -44.94 14.65 14.53
CA ILE A 24 -43.56 14.38 14.13
C ILE A 24 -43.58 14.45 12.60
N CYS A 25 -43.33 15.64 12.07
CA CYS A 25 -43.15 15.88 10.65
C CYS A 25 -41.89 15.14 10.22
N TYR A 26 -42.06 13.86 9.89
CA TYR A 26 -41.01 13.04 9.33
C TYR A 26 -40.78 13.47 7.89
N SER A 27 -39.78 14.33 7.68
CA SER A 27 -39.30 14.65 6.35
C SER A 27 -38.51 13.45 5.81
N PRO A 28 -38.84 12.93 4.62
CA PRO A 28 -38.13 11.80 4.03
C PRO A 28 -36.64 12.15 3.82
N ILE A 29 -35.78 11.18 4.10
CA ILE A 29 -34.33 11.30 3.90
C ILE A 29 -34.01 10.96 2.46
N SER A 30 -33.18 11.79 1.82
CA SER A 30 -32.72 11.52 0.46
C SER A 30 -31.84 10.26 0.40
N MET A 31 -32.20 9.29 -0.45
CA MET A 31 -31.42 8.07 -0.66
C MET A 31 -29.98 8.36 -1.11
N THR A 32 -29.76 9.45 -1.87
CA THR A 32 -28.41 9.84 -2.32
C THR A 32 -27.53 10.36 -1.18
N ALA A 33 -28.13 10.93 -0.13
CA ALA A 33 -27.38 11.33 1.08
C ALA A 33 -26.91 10.10 1.87
N VAL A 34 -27.76 9.06 1.95
CA VAL A 34 -27.42 7.79 2.61
C VAL A 34 -26.33 7.05 1.84
N THR A 35 -26.44 6.97 0.50
CA THR A 35 -25.41 6.31 -0.32
C THR A 35 -24.07 7.06 -0.30
N SER A 36 -24.07 8.39 -0.33
CA SER A 36 -22.85 9.20 -0.16
C SER A 36 -22.19 8.96 1.20
N ALA A 37 -22.97 8.93 2.29
CA ALA A 37 -22.44 8.61 3.62
C ALA A 37 -21.89 7.18 3.70
N GLY A 38 -22.60 6.20 3.13
CA GLY A 38 -22.14 4.81 3.04
C GLY A 38 -20.81 4.70 2.30
N LEU A 39 -20.69 5.33 1.12
CA LEU A 39 -19.43 5.37 0.36
C LEU A 39 -18.31 6.03 1.16
N GLY A 40 -18.59 7.11 1.89
CA GLY A 40 -17.63 7.73 2.82
C GLY A 40 -17.11 6.75 3.86
N VAL A 41 -17.99 5.94 4.47
CA VAL A 41 -17.58 4.89 5.42
C VAL A 41 -16.73 3.82 4.74
N PHE A 42 -17.13 3.37 3.54
CA PHE A 42 -16.32 2.42 2.76
C PHE A 42 -14.94 2.97 2.38
N CYS A 43 -14.77 4.28 2.21
CA CYS A 43 -13.47 4.89 1.95
C CYS A 43 -12.48 4.72 3.11
N ILE A 44 -12.94 4.46 4.35
CA ILE A 44 -12.06 4.15 5.48
C ILE A 44 -11.28 2.85 5.22
N LEU A 45 -11.87 1.87 4.53
CA LEU A 45 -11.16 0.66 4.10
C LEU A 45 -10.06 0.96 3.07
N GLY A 46 -10.05 2.16 2.47
CA GLY A 46 -8.99 2.65 1.59
C GLY A 46 -7.59 2.68 2.23
N PHE A 47 -7.51 2.81 3.55
CA PHE A 47 -6.25 2.74 4.28
C PHE A 47 -5.63 1.33 4.27
N ILE A 48 -6.45 0.30 4.11
CA ILE A 48 -6.01 -1.10 4.00
C ILE A 48 -5.86 -1.48 2.53
N PHE A 49 -6.85 -1.13 1.70
CA PHE A 49 -6.89 -1.45 0.28
C PHE A 49 -6.81 -0.17 -0.56
N PRO A 50 -5.65 0.18 -1.15
CA PRO A 50 -5.46 1.44 -1.89
C PRO A 50 -6.50 1.69 -2.98
N THR A 51 -7.00 0.63 -3.62
CA THR A 51 -7.98 0.69 -4.71
C THR A 51 -9.32 1.26 -4.28
N LEU A 52 -9.72 1.08 -3.02
CA LEU A 52 -10.97 1.61 -2.47
C LEU A 52 -10.93 3.14 -2.27
N ALA A 53 -9.73 3.76 -2.22
CA ALA A 53 -9.61 5.21 -2.12
C ALA A 53 -10.27 5.94 -3.31
N TRP A 54 -10.34 5.30 -4.49
CA TRP A 54 -11.02 5.83 -5.67
C TRP A 54 -12.53 6.01 -5.48
N LEU A 55 -13.15 5.29 -4.52
CA LEU A 55 -14.58 5.48 -4.17
C LEU A 55 -14.87 6.85 -3.55
N ALA A 56 -13.84 7.60 -3.14
CA ALA A 56 -14.01 8.96 -2.67
C ALA A 56 -14.64 9.87 -3.74
N ILE A 57 -14.29 9.68 -5.02
CA ILE A 57 -14.80 10.50 -6.13
C ILE A 57 -16.32 10.36 -6.26
N PRO A 58 -16.90 9.15 -6.47
CA PRO A 58 -18.36 9.01 -6.53
C PRO A 58 -19.03 9.39 -5.20
N GLY A 59 -18.39 9.15 -4.05
CA GLY A 59 -18.91 9.56 -2.74
C GLY A 59 -19.12 11.08 -2.64
N VAL A 60 -18.14 11.87 -3.09
CA VAL A 60 -18.22 13.34 -3.15
C VAL A 60 -19.26 13.80 -4.17
N VAL A 61 -19.27 13.23 -5.38
CA VAL A 61 -20.21 13.61 -6.43
C VAL A 61 -21.66 13.37 -5.99
N LEU A 62 -21.97 12.18 -5.46
CA LEU A 62 -23.31 11.85 -4.97
C LEU A 62 -23.71 12.73 -3.78
N GLY A 63 -22.79 13.07 -2.89
CA GLY A 63 -23.05 13.99 -1.79
C GLY A 63 -23.38 15.40 -2.27
N CYS A 64 -22.69 15.90 -3.29
CA CYS A 64 -22.98 17.19 -3.91
C CYS A 64 -24.34 17.20 -4.61
N VAL A 65 -24.69 16.12 -5.32
CA VAL A 65 -26.02 15.94 -5.92
C VAL A 65 -27.11 15.90 -4.84
N ALA A 66 -26.87 15.18 -3.73
CA ALA A 66 -27.79 15.12 -2.60
C ALA A 66 -28.04 16.51 -2.00
N LEU A 67 -27.00 17.33 -1.82
CA LEU A 67 -27.14 18.70 -1.31
C LEU A 67 -27.96 19.61 -2.25
N LYS A 68 -27.77 19.47 -3.57
CA LYS A 68 -28.59 20.20 -4.56
C LYS A 68 -30.06 19.76 -4.51
N SER A 69 -30.31 18.45 -4.46
CA SER A 69 -31.66 17.87 -4.38
C SER A 69 -32.37 18.27 -3.09
N ILE A 70 -31.69 18.21 -1.94
CA ILE A 70 -32.21 18.62 -0.62
C ILE A 70 -32.64 20.08 -0.63
N ARG A 71 -31.85 20.96 -1.27
CA ARG A 71 -32.20 22.38 -1.39
C ARG A 71 -33.43 22.62 -2.27
N HIS A 72 -33.65 21.78 -3.28
CA HIS A 72 -34.75 21.95 -4.23
C HIS A 72 -36.07 21.34 -3.75
N TYR A 73 -36.03 20.21 -3.04
CA TYR A 73 -37.22 19.45 -2.62
C TYR A 73 -37.50 19.50 -1.11
N GLU A 74 -36.82 20.38 -0.35
CA GLU A 74 -36.97 20.53 1.11
C GLU A 74 -36.81 19.22 1.91
N LEU A 75 -35.96 18.31 1.41
CA LEU A 75 -35.71 17.01 2.03
C LEU A 75 -34.83 17.14 3.28
N SER A 76 -34.95 16.21 4.23
CA SER A 76 -34.02 16.12 5.36
C SER A 76 -32.73 15.40 4.95
N GLY A 77 -31.68 15.54 5.78
CA GLY A 77 -30.39 14.83 5.58
C GLY A 77 -29.21 15.70 5.16
N ARG A 78 -29.34 17.04 5.19
CA ARG A 78 -28.22 17.96 4.83
C ARG A 78 -26.95 17.72 5.65
N LYS A 79 -27.09 17.44 6.96
CA LYS A 79 -25.97 17.11 7.85
C LYS A 79 -25.31 15.79 7.43
N LEU A 80 -26.10 14.78 7.09
CA LEU A 80 -25.62 13.47 6.65
C LEU A 80 -24.82 13.57 5.35
N ALA A 81 -25.36 14.24 4.33
CA ALA A 81 -24.67 14.47 3.06
C ALA A 81 -23.34 15.22 3.25
N ARG A 82 -23.32 16.26 4.12
CA ARG A 82 -22.09 17.01 4.42
C ARG A 82 -21.03 16.14 5.09
N ARG A 83 -21.42 15.26 6.02
CA ARG A 83 -20.51 14.31 6.67
C ARG A 83 -19.98 13.27 5.69
N GLY A 84 -20.83 12.75 4.79
CA GLY A 84 -20.41 11.86 3.71
C GLY A 84 -19.34 12.47 2.82
N ILE A 85 -19.58 13.71 2.33
CA ILE A 85 -18.59 14.45 1.53
C ILE A 85 -17.29 14.67 2.30
N GLN A 86 -17.36 15.14 3.54
CA GLN A 86 -16.17 15.38 4.37
C GLN A 86 -15.37 14.11 4.55
N LEU A 87 -16.03 12.99 4.86
CA LEU A 87 -15.38 11.71 5.07
C LEU A 87 -14.73 11.20 3.78
N SER A 88 -15.44 11.25 2.65
CA SER A 88 -14.87 10.89 1.34
C SER A 88 -13.66 11.75 0.97
N LEU A 89 -13.70 13.06 1.18
CA LEU A 89 -12.57 13.95 0.91
C LEU A 89 -11.36 13.66 1.81
N VAL A 90 -11.60 13.50 3.11
CA VAL A 90 -10.52 13.22 4.08
C VAL A 90 -9.90 11.86 3.79
N CYS A 91 -10.70 10.80 3.65
CA CYS A 91 -10.18 9.47 3.35
C CYS A 91 -9.53 9.40 1.96
N GLY A 92 -10.14 10.03 0.96
CA GLY A 92 -9.61 10.05 -0.41
C GLY A 92 -8.26 10.76 -0.55
N THR A 93 -7.94 11.71 0.33
CA THR A 93 -6.65 12.41 0.36
C THR A 93 -5.64 11.76 1.31
N LEU A 94 -6.07 11.38 2.51
CA LEU A 94 -5.19 10.79 3.52
C LEU A 94 -4.78 9.35 3.19
N ALA A 95 -5.64 8.53 2.60
CA ALA A 95 -5.29 7.13 2.32
C ALA A 95 -4.13 7.01 1.30
N PRO A 96 -4.13 7.73 0.15
CA PRO A 96 -2.96 7.71 -0.74
C PRO A 96 -1.68 8.22 -0.07
N LEU A 97 -1.76 9.30 0.72
CA LEU A 97 -0.61 9.83 1.46
C LEU A 97 -0.08 8.83 2.49
N TRP A 98 -0.97 8.13 3.18
CA TRP A 98 -0.63 7.06 4.10
C TRP A 98 0.12 5.92 3.40
N HIS A 99 -0.37 5.46 2.25
CA HIS A 99 0.30 4.41 1.48
C HIS A 99 1.68 4.84 0.96
N LEU A 100 1.83 6.09 0.52
CA LEU A 100 3.13 6.65 0.12
C LEU A 100 4.11 6.73 1.30
N ALA A 101 3.66 7.25 2.45
CA ALA A 101 4.50 7.32 3.64
C ALA A 101 4.91 5.93 4.15
N TRP A 102 3.96 5.00 4.16
CA TRP A 102 4.22 3.61 4.54
C TRP A 102 5.21 2.93 3.58
N TYR A 103 5.08 3.22 2.29
CA TYR A 103 6.01 2.75 1.27
C TYR A 103 7.43 3.27 1.52
N GLU A 104 7.60 4.58 1.73
CA GLU A 104 8.90 5.19 2.03
C GLU A 104 9.54 4.61 3.29
N ILE A 105 8.75 4.43 4.35
CA ILE A 105 9.23 3.81 5.60
C ILE A 105 9.76 2.39 5.31
N ARG A 106 8.98 1.58 4.58
CA ARG A 106 9.42 0.22 4.22
C ARG A 106 10.66 0.24 3.34
N PHE A 107 10.68 1.12 2.36
CA PHE A 107 11.79 1.29 1.43
C PHE A 107 13.11 1.60 2.14
N HIS A 108 13.08 2.53 3.10
CA HIS A 108 14.24 2.87 3.92
C HIS A 108 14.60 1.80 4.94
N SER A 109 13.62 1.08 5.50
CA SER A 109 13.86 0.02 6.49
C SER A 109 14.47 -1.27 5.91
N GLU A 110 14.46 -1.44 4.59
CA GLU A 110 15.06 -2.61 3.93
C GLU A 110 16.59 -2.56 3.89
N ALA A 111 17.19 -1.36 3.98
CA ALA A 111 18.64 -1.20 4.02
C ALA A 111 19.13 -1.12 5.47
N LEU A 112 20.31 -1.67 5.74
CA LEU A 112 20.97 -1.46 7.02
C LEU A 112 21.30 0.03 7.24
N PRO A 113 21.27 0.53 8.48
CA PRO A 113 21.71 1.89 8.78
C PRO A 113 23.13 2.14 8.25
N GLY A 114 23.30 3.20 7.46
CA GLY A 114 24.59 3.55 6.85
C GLY A 114 24.84 2.94 5.46
N TYR A 115 24.00 2.02 4.98
CA TYR A 115 24.11 1.46 3.64
C TYR A 115 23.31 2.28 2.64
N GLN A 116 23.92 2.60 1.49
CA GLN A 116 23.24 3.25 0.39
C GLN A 116 22.42 2.22 -0.40
N ARG A 117 21.10 2.38 -0.40
CA ARG A 117 20.25 1.56 -1.25
C ARG A 117 20.44 1.95 -2.72
N VAL A 118 20.72 0.97 -3.56
CA VAL A 118 20.92 1.17 -4.99
C VAL A 118 20.01 0.21 -5.77
N SER A 119 19.30 0.74 -6.76
CA SER A 119 18.45 -0.07 -7.63
C SER A 119 19.30 -0.90 -8.59
N PHE A 120 19.49 -2.17 -8.26
CA PHE A 120 20.26 -3.08 -9.11
C PHE A 120 19.67 -3.19 -10.53
N GLY A 121 18.33 -3.12 -10.64
CA GLY A 121 17.64 -3.13 -11.93
C GLY A 121 17.93 -1.94 -12.82
N GLU A 122 18.01 -0.74 -12.25
CA GLU A 122 18.36 0.46 -13.03
C GLU A 122 19.77 0.36 -13.61
N ILE A 123 20.70 -0.23 -12.85
CA ILE A 123 22.08 -0.44 -13.29
C ILE A 123 22.14 -1.50 -14.39
N VAL A 124 21.48 -2.65 -14.18
CA VAL A 124 21.45 -3.76 -15.16
C VAL A 124 20.75 -3.36 -16.46
N ASN A 125 19.68 -2.56 -16.39
CA ASN A 125 18.97 -2.08 -17.58
C ASN A 125 19.81 -1.08 -18.40
N ASP A 126 20.73 -0.33 -17.78
CA ASP A 126 21.66 0.57 -18.47
C ASP A 126 22.91 -0.18 -18.96
N ARG A 127 22.72 -1.11 -19.91
CA ARG A 127 23.77 -2.00 -20.42
C ARG A 127 25.04 -1.31 -20.91
N LYS A 128 24.94 -0.05 -21.38
CA LYS A 128 26.10 0.71 -21.88
C LYS A 128 26.98 1.24 -20.74
N ASN A 129 26.37 1.61 -19.62
CA ASN A 129 27.06 2.22 -18.48
C ASN A 129 27.14 1.29 -17.26
N PHE A 130 26.72 0.03 -17.39
CA PHE A 130 26.69 -0.95 -16.29
C PHE A 130 28.02 -1.00 -15.53
N GLU A 131 29.13 -1.26 -16.23
CA GLU A 131 30.44 -1.36 -15.61
C GLU A 131 30.82 -0.04 -14.94
N SER A 132 30.66 1.10 -15.62
CA SER A 132 30.97 2.42 -15.04
C SER A 132 30.16 2.74 -13.77
N ARG A 133 28.89 2.34 -13.72
CA ARG A 133 28.02 2.55 -12.54
C ARG A 133 28.35 1.59 -11.40
N MET A 134 28.72 0.35 -11.70
CA MET A 134 29.16 -0.60 -10.67
C MET A 134 30.53 -0.21 -10.11
N GLU A 135 31.44 0.24 -10.98
CA GLU A 135 32.77 0.73 -10.61
C GLU A 135 32.70 1.96 -9.71
N SER A 136 31.75 2.88 -9.95
CA SER A 136 31.57 4.05 -9.06
C SER A 136 31.05 3.69 -7.67
N LEU A 137 30.49 2.49 -7.50
CA LEU A 137 29.99 1.96 -6.23
C LEU A 137 31.01 1.06 -5.51
N LEU A 138 32.16 0.78 -6.13
CA LEU A 138 33.19 -0.05 -5.50
C LEU A 138 33.67 0.56 -4.18
N GLY A 139 33.77 -0.30 -3.17
CA GLY A 139 34.18 0.06 -1.83
C GLY A 139 33.09 0.74 -0.99
N GLN A 140 31.90 0.98 -1.54
CA GLN A 140 30.77 1.56 -0.80
C GLN A 140 29.94 0.47 -0.12
N ASP A 141 29.34 0.85 1.02
CA ASP A 141 28.36 0.02 1.72
C ASP A 141 27.01 0.20 1.04
N ILE A 142 26.57 -0.81 0.28
CA ILE A 142 25.37 -0.73 -0.55
C ILE A 142 24.36 -1.81 -0.23
N CYS A 143 23.08 -1.50 -0.49
CA CYS A 143 21.99 -2.46 -0.42
C CYS A 143 21.41 -2.71 -1.81
N PHE A 144 21.59 -3.92 -2.32
CA PHE A 144 20.93 -4.40 -3.54
C PHE A 144 19.69 -5.21 -3.22
N LYS A 145 18.76 -5.20 -4.17
CA LYS A 145 17.53 -5.98 -4.10
C LYS A 145 17.44 -6.89 -5.32
N GLY A 146 17.08 -8.14 -5.08
CA GLY A 146 17.05 -9.15 -6.14
C GLY A 146 16.54 -10.50 -5.67
N PHE A 147 16.71 -11.50 -6.51
CA PHE A 147 16.42 -12.91 -6.22
C PHE A 147 17.72 -13.66 -6.04
N ALA A 148 17.83 -14.46 -5.00
CA ALA A 148 19.00 -15.30 -4.79
C ALA A 148 18.85 -16.67 -5.45
N ILE A 149 19.95 -17.15 -6.03
CA ILE A 149 20.13 -18.52 -6.52
C ILE A 149 21.44 -19.03 -5.93
N TYR A 150 21.49 -20.27 -5.46
CA TYR A 150 22.75 -20.83 -4.98
C TYR A 150 23.80 -20.89 -6.09
N ALA A 151 25.00 -20.41 -5.77
CA ALA A 151 26.17 -20.53 -6.62
C ALA A 151 26.71 -21.97 -6.50
N GLY A 152 26.35 -22.84 -7.45
CA GLY A 152 26.89 -24.20 -7.58
C GLY A 152 26.06 -25.34 -6.94
N GLN A 153 26.41 -26.59 -7.29
CA GLN A 153 25.76 -27.84 -6.84
C GLN A 153 26.10 -28.27 -5.40
N GLY A 154 26.69 -27.40 -4.58
CA GLY A 154 27.24 -27.76 -3.26
C GLY A 154 26.51 -27.12 -2.08
N PHE A 155 26.51 -27.83 -0.93
CA PHE A 155 25.95 -27.41 0.36
C PHE A 155 26.60 -26.15 1.01
N HIS A 156 27.35 -25.35 0.26
CA HIS A 156 28.02 -24.16 0.78
C HIS A 156 27.01 -23.00 0.88
N LYS A 157 26.17 -23.04 1.93
CA LYS A 157 25.09 -22.07 2.25
C LYS A 157 25.57 -20.63 2.53
N GLN A 158 26.84 -20.32 2.23
CA GLN A 158 27.48 -19.04 2.53
C GLN A 158 27.68 -18.17 1.29
N GLN A 159 27.50 -18.71 0.08
CA GLN A 159 27.61 -17.96 -1.16
C GLN A 159 26.40 -18.22 -2.05
N PHE A 160 25.89 -17.16 -2.65
CA PHE A 160 24.82 -17.23 -3.63
C PHE A 160 24.94 -16.07 -4.61
N ASP A 161 24.29 -16.23 -5.75
CA ASP A 161 24.25 -15.22 -6.80
C ASP A 161 22.93 -14.45 -6.72
N LEU A 162 23.02 -13.13 -6.79
CA LEU A 162 21.90 -12.20 -6.73
C LEU A 162 21.55 -11.73 -8.15
N TYR A 163 20.28 -11.90 -8.50
CA TYR A 163 19.72 -11.56 -9.81
C TYR A 163 18.72 -10.41 -9.70
N PHE A 164 18.74 -9.51 -10.67
CA PHE A 164 17.72 -8.46 -10.75
C PHE A 164 16.34 -9.00 -11.17
N THR A 165 16.24 -10.10 -11.89
CA THR A 165 14.93 -10.69 -12.23
C THR A 165 14.87 -12.11 -11.78
N GLN A 166 13.67 -12.59 -11.45
CA GLN A 166 13.48 -14.00 -11.16
C GLN A 166 13.93 -14.78 -12.40
N PRO A 167 14.90 -15.70 -12.27
CA PRO A 167 15.30 -16.54 -13.39
C PRO A 167 14.06 -17.24 -13.92
N ARG A 168 13.78 -17.10 -15.22
CA ARG A 168 12.74 -17.91 -15.85
C ARG A 168 13.29 -19.34 -15.83
N GLY A 169 12.64 -20.25 -15.11
CA GLY A 169 13.05 -21.65 -14.98
C GLY A 169 12.96 -22.47 -16.28
N GLY A 170 13.15 -21.84 -17.44
CA GLY A 170 13.27 -22.51 -18.73
C GLY A 170 14.69 -23.04 -18.91
N PHE A 171 14.79 -24.28 -19.39
CA PHE A 171 16.04 -24.89 -19.82
C PHE A 171 16.77 -23.98 -20.82
N GLY A 172 18.03 -23.61 -20.52
CA GLY A 172 18.92 -22.89 -21.45
C GLY A 172 19.01 -21.37 -21.30
N PHE A 173 18.31 -20.74 -20.35
CA PHE A 173 18.54 -19.32 -20.05
C PHE A 173 19.65 -19.17 -19.01
N GLN A 174 20.87 -18.90 -19.48
CA GLN A 174 21.98 -18.49 -18.63
C GLN A 174 22.04 -16.95 -18.63
N PRO A 175 21.62 -16.28 -17.54
CA PRO A 175 21.82 -14.84 -17.39
C PRO A 175 23.30 -14.49 -17.58
N GLY A 176 23.59 -13.39 -18.27
CA GLY A 176 24.97 -12.99 -18.51
C GLY A 176 25.67 -12.69 -17.20
N HIS A 177 26.97 -12.97 -17.08
CA HIS A 177 27.80 -12.68 -15.89
C HIS A 177 27.78 -11.19 -15.47
N ARG A 178 27.30 -10.29 -16.34
CA ARG A 178 27.07 -8.86 -16.08
C ARG A 178 25.73 -8.54 -15.42
N GLU A 179 24.81 -9.49 -15.36
CA GLU A 179 23.47 -9.30 -14.78
C GLU A 179 23.36 -9.95 -13.39
N VAL A 180 24.52 -10.34 -12.82
CA VAL A 180 24.65 -11.13 -11.60
C VAL A 180 25.68 -10.48 -10.68
N VAL A 181 25.39 -10.47 -9.39
CA VAL A 181 26.34 -10.09 -8.34
C VAL A 181 26.45 -11.27 -7.39
N SER A 182 27.66 -11.77 -7.18
CA SER A 182 27.87 -12.80 -6.16
C SER A 182 27.77 -12.17 -4.78
N VAL A 183 27.24 -12.92 -3.83
CA VAL A 183 27.06 -12.49 -2.44
C VAL A 183 27.75 -13.49 -1.54
N GLN A 184 28.64 -13.00 -0.68
CA GLN A 184 29.32 -13.80 0.33
C GLN A 184 28.84 -13.40 1.73
N LEU A 185 28.29 -14.38 2.44
CA LEU A 185 27.86 -14.23 3.82
C LEU A 185 29.04 -14.32 4.78
N PRO A 186 28.96 -13.64 5.94
CA PRO A 186 29.94 -13.79 7.01
C PRO A 186 30.07 -15.25 7.45
N ARG A 187 31.28 -15.65 7.85
CA ARG A 187 31.56 -17.01 8.35
C ARG A 187 30.61 -17.37 9.49
N GLY A 188 29.99 -18.55 9.39
CA GLY A 188 29.05 -19.06 10.40
C GLY A 188 27.62 -18.56 10.26
N LYS A 189 27.33 -17.63 9.33
CA LYS A 189 25.96 -17.31 8.92
C LYS A 189 25.57 -18.16 7.72
N SER A 190 24.35 -18.65 7.73
CA SER A 190 23.72 -19.28 6.57
C SER A 190 22.41 -18.57 6.30
N TRP A 191 22.03 -18.50 5.03
CA TRP A 191 20.71 -18.05 4.64
C TRP A 191 19.92 -19.24 4.09
N GLU A 192 18.64 -19.32 4.47
CA GLU A 192 17.73 -20.32 3.93
C GLU A 192 17.09 -19.76 2.66
N TRP A 193 17.31 -20.46 1.57
CA TRP A 193 16.80 -20.01 0.28
C TRP A 193 15.29 -20.03 0.21
N ASN A 194 14.74 -18.96 -0.37
CA ASN A 194 13.35 -18.83 -0.71
C ASN A 194 13.19 -18.24 -2.12
N HIS A 195 12.01 -18.41 -2.69
CA HIS A 195 11.65 -17.81 -3.99
C HIS A 195 11.29 -16.33 -3.91
N GLN A 196 11.39 -15.72 -2.72
CA GLN A 196 10.98 -14.34 -2.50
C GLN A 196 12.15 -13.39 -2.81
N PRO A 197 11.87 -12.16 -3.23
CA PRO A 197 12.91 -11.16 -3.36
C PRO A 197 13.53 -10.84 -2.00
N ILE A 198 14.84 -10.65 -2.00
CA ILE A 198 15.64 -10.30 -0.83
C ILE A 198 16.36 -8.97 -1.03
N ALA A 199 16.63 -8.29 0.08
CA ALA A 199 17.52 -7.14 0.16
C ALA A 199 18.84 -7.60 0.80
N VAL A 200 19.95 -7.37 0.10
CA VAL A 200 21.30 -7.75 0.51
C VAL A 200 22.11 -6.48 0.71
N SER A 201 22.51 -6.23 1.95
CA SER A 201 23.37 -5.11 2.33
C SER A 201 24.80 -5.62 2.53
N GLY A 202 25.77 -5.08 1.82
CA GLY A 202 27.17 -5.50 1.89
C GLY A 202 28.10 -4.46 1.28
N LYS A 203 29.41 -4.72 1.37
CA LYS A 203 30.41 -3.87 0.72
C LYS A 203 30.69 -4.39 -0.67
N LEU A 204 30.55 -3.52 -1.68
CA LEU A 204 30.79 -3.92 -3.06
C LEU A 204 32.29 -3.97 -3.36
N VAL A 205 32.76 -5.11 -3.85
CA VAL A 205 34.15 -5.31 -4.27
C VAL A 205 34.20 -6.01 -5.63
N ARG A 206 35.35 -5.95 -6.30
CA ARG A 206 35.57 -6.77 -7.50
C ARG A 206 35.76 -8.22 -7.09
N ASN A 207 35.11 -9.12 -7.79
CA ASN A 207 35.25 -10.55 -7.54
C ASN A 207 36.67 -11.00 -7.94
N PRO A 208 37.50 -11.53 -7.03
CA PRO A 208 38.81 -12.06 -7.38
C PRO A 208 38.70 -13.25 -8.34
N ASP A 209 37.63 -14.05 -8.23
CA ASP A 209 37.44 -15.27 -9.01
C ASP A 209 37.17 -14.98 -10.49
N ALA A 210 36.63 -13.80 -10.81
CA ALA A 210 36.39 -13.36 -12.18
C ALA A 210 37.68 -13.18 -13.01
N LYS A 211 38.86 -13.15 -12.37
CA LYS A 211 40.15 -13.17 -13.08
C LYS A 211 40.54 -14.57 -13.56
N SER A 212 40.16 -15.59 -12.80
CA SER A 212 40.48 -17.00 -13.07
C SER A 212 39.38 -17.70 -13.87
N ASP A 213 38.12 -17.29 -13.67
CA ASP A 213 36.95 -17.87 -14.30
C ASP A 213 36.15 -16.76 -15.04
N PRO A 214 36.13 -16.78 -16.39
CA PRO A 214 35.38 -15.79 -17.17
C PRO A 214 33.86 -15.92 -17.05
N GLU A 215 33.35 -17.02 -16.50
CA GLU A 215 31.92 -17.22 -16.24
C GLU A 215 31.49 -16.69 -14.86
N ALA A 216 32.44 -16.43 -13.96
CA ALA A 216 32.13 -15.91 -12.63
C ALA A 216 31.62 -14.45 -12.68
N PRO A 217 30.66 -14.07 -11.82
CA PRO A 217 30.19 -12.69 -11.73
C PRO A 217 31.33 -11.72 -11.42
N GLN A 218 31.37 -10.57 -12.11
CA GLN A 218 32.48 -9.61 -11.98
C GLN A 218 32.54 -8.91 -10.62
N PHE A 219 31.40 -8.81 -9.94
CA PHE A 219 31.23 -8.07 -8.69
C PHE A 219 30.77 -9.00 -7.57
N LEU A 220 31.27 -8.71 -6.37
CA LEU A 220 31.01 -9.47 -5.15
C LEU A 220 30.54 -8.51 -4.05
N LEU A 221 29.52 -8.90 -3.29
CA LEU A 221 29.12 -8.25 -2.05
C LEU A 221 29.69 -9.01 -0.85
N GLU A 222 30.69 -8.42 -0.21
CA GLU A 222 31.31 -8.98 0.99
C GLU A 222 30.57 -8.58 2.27
N GLN A 223 30.67 -9.46 3.28
CA GLN A 223 30.10 -9.26 4.62
C GLN A 223 28.60 -8.99 4.64
N SER A 224 27.88 -9.69 3.76
CA SER A 224 26.50 -9.32 3.47
C SER A 224 25.51 -9.72 4.56
N ALA A 225 24.55 -8.84 4.86
CA ALA A 225 23.35 -9.13 5.62
C ALA A 225 22.15 -9.25 4.68
N VAL A 226 21.32 -10.27 4.91
CA VAL A 226 20.18 -10.59 4.05
C VAL A 226 18.89 -10.35 4.82
N PHE A 227 17.99 -9.58 4.22
CA PHE A 227 16.67 -9.29 4.73
C PHE A 227 15.62 -9.63 3.68
N PRO A 228 14.39 -9.99 4.09
CA PRO A 228 13.29 -10.09 3.14
C PRO A 228 13.01 -8.71 2.52
N ALA A 229 12.77 -8.65 1.21
CA ALA A 229 12.33 -7.41 0.60
C ALA A 229 10.87 -7.12 1.00
N LEU A 230 10.62 -5.93 1.54
CA LEU A 230 9.30 -5.50 2.06
C LEU A 230 8.44 -4.80 1.01
N THR A 231 9.04 -4.38 -0.10
CA THR A 231 8.46 -3.69 -1.24
C THR A 231 8.47 -4.62 -2.47
N ALA A 232 7.43 -4.60 -3.30
CA ALA A 232 7.40 -5.39 -4.54
C ALA A 232 7.88 -4.60 -5.77
N ASP A 233 7.86 -3.27 -5.69
CA ASP A 233 7.67 -2.42 -6.88
C ASP A 233 8.94 -2.07 -7.65
N HIS A 234 10.09 -2.66 -7.31
CA HIS A 234 11.30 -2.52 -8.14
C HIS A 234 11.38 -3.58 -9.25
N PHE A 235 10.42 -4.50 -9.32
CA PHE A 235 10.32 -5.44 -10.44
C PHE A 235 9.33 -4.97 -11.50
N GLN A 236 8.33 -4.15 -11.13
CA GLN A 236 7.46 -3.40 -12.01
C GLN A 236 7.01 -2.15 -11.25
N GLY A 237 7.38 -0.95 -11.73
CA GLY A 237 6.95 0.29 -11.09
C GLY A 237 5.41 0.39 -11.03
N PRO A 238 4.85 1.11 -10.04
CA PRO A 238 3.41 1.10 -9.74
C PRO A 238 2.51 1.71 -10.83
N PHE A 239 3.08 2.16 -11.95
CA PHE A 239 2.35 2.69 -13.11
C PHE A 239 2.80 2.08 -14.45
N SER A 240 3.53 0.96 -14.45
CA SER A 240 3.72 0.18 -15.68
C SER A 240 2.42 -0.55 -16.03
N ALA A 241 1.44 0.20 -16.52
CA ALA A 241 0.42 -0.35 -17.40
C ALA A 241 1.15 -1.00 -18.58
N ARG A 242 1.45 -2.29 -18.45
CA ARG A 242 1.65 -3.15 -19.61
C ARG A 242 0.32 -3.16 -20.34
N GLY A 243 0.15 -2.21 -21.24
CA GLY A 243 -0.78 -2.31 -22.34
C GLY A 243 -0.41 -3.56 -23.12
N GLY A 244 -1.10 -4.66 -22.84
CA GLY A 244 -1.21 -5.76 -23.76
C GLY A 244 -2.16 -5.35 -24.87
N CYS A 245 -1.60 -5.02 -26.02
CA CYS A 245 -2.22 -5.36 -27.30
C CYS A 245 -1.59 -6.68 -27.75
#